data_AF-A0A2N3F1C4-F1
#
_entry.id   AF-A0A2N3F1C4-F1
#
_cell.length_a   1.000
_cell.length_b   1.000
_cell.length_c   1.000
_cell.angle_alpha   90.00
_cell.angle_beta   90.00
_cell.angle_gamma   90.00
#
_symmetry.space_group_name_H-M   'P 1'
#
loop_
_entity.id
_entity.type
_entity.pdbx_description
1 polymer ?
#
loop_
_entity_poly.entity_id
_entity_poly.type
_entity_poly.pdbx_seq_one_letter_code
_entity_poly.pdbx_strand_id
1 'polypeptide(L)'
;AATFTALFAYLSASSFILQEIYGLSAQQFGLIFGINSIGLVSGTQISARLMRRVAPRTVTAGGLAIMTLGALALLVSSLLETGLLGVVIPLFFVIAPAGLVMPTVQVMALADHATEAGTAASLIGAANMGVAGAVSPLVGVGGNTPTAMALVMLGALVVGQASLWLVVRRRTTSTVMV
;
A
#
# COMPACT_ATOMS: atom_id res chain seq x y z
N ALA A 1 3.69 -1.77 -8.01
CA ALA A 1 4.92 -1.25 -7.41
C ALA A 1 4.64 -0.40 -6.17
N ALA A 2 4.04 0.80 -6.29
CA ALA A 2 3.84 1.73 -5.17
C ALA A 2 3.25 1.13 -3.87
N THR A 3 2.13 0.41 -3.97
CA THR A 3 1.50 -0.26 -2.82
C THR A 3 2.40 -1.34 -2.19
N PHE A 4 3.14 -2.08 -3.02
CA PHE A 4 4.12 -3.07 -2.56
C PHE A 4 5.29 -2.39 -1.85
N THR A 5 5.80 -1.28 -2.38
CA THR A 5 6.84 -0.46 -1.74
C THR A 5 6.41 -0.05 -0.33
N ALA A 6 5.18 0.44 -0.16
CA ALA A 6 4.68 0.82 1.15
C ALA A 6 4.58 -0.37 2.12
N LEU A 7 4.07 -1.52 1.66
CA LEU A 7 4.00 -2.75 2.46
C LEU A 7 5.40 -3.26 2.88
N PHE A 8 6.37 -3.22 1.97
CA PHE A 8 7.74 -3.63 2.29
C PHE A 8 8.44 -2.67 3.24
N ALA A 9 8.28 -1.36 3.04
CA ALA A 9 8.79 -0.35 3.98
C ALA A 9 8.25 -0.58 5.39
N TYR A 10 6.95 -0.89 5.51
CA TYR A 10 6.34 -1.30 6.77
C TYR A 10 6.98 -2.58 7.33
N LEU A 11 7.07 -3.64 6.53
CA LEU A 11 7.57 -4.93 7.00
C LEU A 11 9.03 -4.86 7.48
N SER A 12 9.85 -4.05 6.82
CA SER A 12 11.27 -3.89 7.16
C SER A 12 11.51 -2.98 8.37
N ALA A 13 10.77 -1.88 8.51
CA ALA A 13 11.05 -0.88 9.55
C ALA A 13 10.16 -0.99 10.80
N SER A 14 8.96 -1.56 10.71
CA SER A 14 7.98 -1.52 11.80
C SER A 14 8.39 -2.26 13.06
N SER A 15 9.11 -3.39 12.94
CA SER A 15 9.60 -4.13 14.11
C SER A 15 10.61 -3.30 14.89
N PHE A 16 11.59 -2.70 14.20
CA PHE A 16 12.58 -1.80 14.79
C PHE A 16 11.92 -0.57 15.41
N ILE A 17 11.04 0.11 14.66
CA ILE A 17 10.35 1.31 15.14
C ILE A 17 9.50 0.98 16.38
N LEU A 18 8.63 -0.02 16.31
CA LEU A 18 7.68 -0.27 17.39
C LEU A 18 8.35 -0.92 18.61
N GLN A 19 9.30 -1.85 18.42
CA GLN A 19 9.92 -2.56 19.55
C GLN A 19 11.15 -1.83 20.09
N GLU A 20 12.04 -1.32 19.25
CA GLU A 20 13.28 -0.69 19.72
C GLU A 20 13.12 0.80 20.05
N ILE A 21 12.33 1.56 19.28
CA ILE A 21 12.11 3.00 19.55
C ILE A 21 10.96 3.20 20.55
N TYR A 22 9.82 2.55 20.33
CA TYR A 22 8.63 2.72 21.19
C TYR A 22 8.53 1.69 22.33
N GLY A 23 9.46 0.73 22.42
CA GLY A 23 9.54 -0.20 23.54
C GLY A 23 8.43 -1.25 23.62
N LEU A 24 7.71 -1.52 22.51
CA LEU A 24 6.66 -2.53 22.52
C LEU A 24 7.23 -3.93 22.72
N SER A 25 6.52 -4.76 23.47
CA SER A 25 6.83 -6.18 23.53
C SER A 25 6.54 -6.87 22.20
N ALA A 26 7.21 -7.99 21.94
CA ALA A 26 6.95 -8.81 20.75
C ALA A 26 5.47 -9.21 20.62
N GLN A 27 4.76 -9.39 21.74
CA GLN A 27 3.34 -9.74 21.75
C GLN A 27 2.46 -8.56 21.33
N GLN A 28 2.76 -7.34 21.79
CA GLN A 28 2.05 -6.13 21.39
C GLN A 28 2.31 -5.81 19.91
N PHE A 29 3.56 -5.96 19.44
CA PHE A 29 3.88 -5.85 18.01
C PHE A 29 3.09 -6.88 17.19
N GLY A 30 3.05 -8.13 17.64
CA GLY A 30 2.27 -9.18 16.99
C GLY A 30 0.77 -8.85 16.89
N LEU A 31 0.19 -8.24 17.91
CA LEU A 31 -1.20 -7.77 17.89
C LEU A 31 -1.41 -6.66 16.85
N ILE A 32 -0.54 -5.64 16.82
CA ILE A 32 -0.62 -4.56 15.84
C ILE A 32 -0.46 -5.10 14.41
N PHE A 33 0.51 -6.00 14.22
CA PHE A 33 0.73 -6.65 12.93
C PHE A 33 -0.49 -7.50 12.51
N GLY A 34 -1.09 -8.22 13.46
CA GLY A 34 -2.32 -8.98 13.26
C GLY A 34 -3.50 -8.10 12.86
N ILE A 35 -3.71 -6.97 13.52
CA ILE A 35 -4.76 -6.00 13.19
C ILE A 35 -4.57 -5.46 11.76
N ASN A 36 -3.33 -5.08 11.40
CA ASN A 36 -2.99 -4.65 10.05
C ASN A 36 -3.26 -5.75 9.01
N SER A 37 -2.92 -6.99 9.34
CA SER A 37 -3.17 -8.16 8.48
C SER A 37 -4.67 -8.43 8.28
N ILE A 38 -5.47 -8.32 9.34
CA ILE A 38 -6.94 -8.43 9.27
C ILE A 38 -7.51 -7.30 8.40
N GLY A 39 -7.01 -6.07 8.57
CA GLY A 39 -7.39 -4.92 7.74
C GLY A 39 -7.08 -5.14 6.27
N LEU A 40 -5.87 -5.63 5.97
CA LEU A 40 -5.44 -5.97 4.62
C LEU A 40 -6.33 -7.05 3.97
N VAL A 41 -6.56 -8.16 4.67
CA VAL A 41 -7.40 -9.26 4.19
C VAL A 41 -8.84 -8.78 3.99
N SER A 42 -9.37 -8.02 4.95
CA SER A 42 -10.70 -7.44 4.87
C SER A 42 -10.81 -6.48 3.67
N GLY A 43 -9.80 -5.65 3.43
CA GLY A 43 -9.68 -4.81 2.23
C GLY A 43 -9.76 -5.62 0.94
N THR A 44 -9.03 -6.74 0.85
CA THR A 44 -9.11 -7.65 -0.31
C THR A 44 -10.53 -8.18 -0.53
N GLN A 45 -11.20 -8.61 0.54
CA GLN A 45 -12.58 -9.11 0.45
C GLN A 45 -13.60 -8.01 0.12
N ILE A 46 -13.37 -6.78 0.59
CA ILE A 46 -14.20 -5.61 0.28
C ILE A 46 -14.04 -5.22 -1.18
N SER A 47 -12.82 -5.17 -1.71
CA SER A 47 -12.59 -4.81 -3.11
C SER A 47 -13.26 -5.79 -4.08
N ALA A 48 -13.18 -7.10 -3.81
CA ALA A 48 -13.85 -8.12 -4.61
C ALA A 48 -15.37 -7.89 -4.68
N ARG A 49 -15.99 -7.45 -3.57
CA ARG A 49 -17.42 -7.09 -3.53
C ARG A 49 -17.69 -5.75 -4.22
N LEU A 50 -16.86 -4.75 -3.98
CA LEU A 50 -17.04 -3.39 -4.49
C LEU A 50 -16.89 -3.33 -6.02
N MET A 51 -15.98 -4.12 -6.58
CA MET A 51 -15.79 -4.25 -8.03
C MET A 51 -17.02 -4.80 -8.77
N ARG A 52 -17.97 -5.43 -8.08
CA ARG A 52 -19.26 -5.83 -8.70
C ARG A 52 -20.19 -4.65 -8.99
N ARG A 53 -19.97 -3.50 -8.35
CA ARG A 53 -20.83 -2.32 -8.44
C ARG A 53 -20.10 -1.06 -8.91
N VAL A 54 -18.78 -1.02 -8.76
CA VAL A 54 -17.96 0.16 -9.00
C VAL A 54 -16.78 -0.22 -9.90
N ALA A 55 -16.43 0.65 -10.84
CA ALA A 55 -15.29 0.42 -11.73
C ALA A 55 -13.99 0.20 -10.92
N PRO A 56 -13.15 -0.79 -11.28
CA PRO A 56 -11.89 -1.09 -10.58
C PRO A 56 -11.01 0.14 -10.39
N ARG A 57 -10.94 1.03 -11.40
CA ARG A 57 -10.21 2.29 -11.35
C ARG A 57 -10.62 3.16 -10.16
N THR A 58 -11.92 3.29 -9.89
CA THR A 58 -12.44 4.13 -8.80
C THR A 58 -12.06 3.53 -7.44
N VAL A 59 -12.13 2.20 -7.32
CA VAL A 59 -11.70 1.49 -6.10
C VAL A 59 -10.19 1.68 -5.87
N THR A 60 -9.37 1.54 -6.92
CA THR A 60 -7.93 1.79 -6.86
C THR A 60 -7.62 3.25 -6.49
N ALA A 61 -8.31 4.21 -7.10
CA ALA A 61 -8.10 5.63 -6.84
C ALA A 61 -8.45 6.00 -5.40
N GLY A 62 -9.57 5.51 -4.88
CA GLY A 62 -9.98 5.70 -3.48
C GLY A 62 -9.01 5.03 -2.51
N GLY A 63 -8.61 3.79 -2.80
CA GLY A 63 -7.63 3.07 -1.98
C GLY A 63 -6.29 3.78 -1.90
N LEU A 64 -5.71 4.18 -3.04
CA LEU A 64 -4.46 4.94 -3.07
C LEU A 64 -4.57 6.31 -2.39
N ALA A 65 -5.73 6.98 -2.48
CA ALA A 65 -5.95 8.23 -1.77
C ALA A 65 -5.92 8.04 -0.25
N ILE A 66 -6.61 7.01 0.26
CA ILE A 66 -6.59 6.68 1.71
C ILE A 66 -5.16 6.35 2.14
N MET A 67 -4.44 5.52 1.37
CA MET A 67 -3.04 5.20 1.67
C MET A 67 -2.16 6.44 1.70
N THR A 68 -2.30 7.34 0.73
CA THR A 68 -1.49 8.56 0.62
C THR A 68 -1.77 9.51 1.79
N LEU A 69 -3.04 9.66 2.17
CA LEU A 69 -3.43 10.45 3.35
C LEU A 69 -2.91 9.81 4.64
N GLY A 70 -2.94 8.48 4.76
CA GLY A 70 -2.36 7.75 5.88
C GLY A 70 -0.84 7.96 5.97
N ALA A 71 -0.13 7.92 4.84
CA ALA A 71 1.32 8.15 4.80
C ALA A 71 1.68 9.60 5.12
N LEU A 72 0.86 10.55 4.67
CA LEU A 72 1.01 11.97 5.02
C LEU A 72 0.77 12.20 6.51
N ALA A 73 -0.30 11.61 7.07
CA ALA A 73 -0.59 11.68 8.50
C ALA A 73 0.54 11.06 9.32
N LEU A 74 1.09 9.92 8.87
CA LEU A 74 2.25 9.30 9.50
C LEU A 74 3.47 10.22 9.49
N LEU A 75 3.75 10.88 8.36
CA LEU A 75 4.86 11.82 8.24
C LEU A 75 4.69 13.01 9.20
N VAL A 76 3.51 13.63 9.21
CA VAL A 76 3.19 14.76 10.10
C VAL A 76 3.29 14.33 11.56
N SER A 77 2.70 13.19 11.93
CA SER A 77 2.75 12.64 13.29
C SER A 77 4.17 12.30 13.75
N SER A 78 5.03 11.88 12.83
CA SER A 78 6.45 11.64 13.09
C SER A 78 7.22 12.94 13.34
N LEU A 79 6.95 14.00 12.56
CA LEU A 79 7.58 15.30 12.74
C LEU A 79 7.09 16.03 14.01
N LEU A 80 5.86 15.79 14.42
CA LEU A 80 5.26 16.35 15.63
C LEU A 80 5.51 15.49 16.89
N GLU A 81 6.23 14.37 16.76
CA GLU A 81 6.54 13.44 17.86
C GLU A 81 5.32 13.04 18.70
N THR A 82 4.18 12.83 18.03
CA THR A 82 2.87 12.53 18.66
C THR A 82 2.80 11.17 19.40
N GLY A 83 3.92 10.47 19.51
CA GLY A 83 4.07 9.20 20.20
C GLY A 83 3.50 8.00 19.42
N LEU A 84 3.33 6.90 20.14
CA LEU A 84 2.98 5.59 19.56
C LEU A 84 1.68 5.61 18.75
N LEU A 85 0.63 6.23 19.28
CA LEU A 85 -0.68 6.27 18.59
C LEU A 85 -0.62 7.07 17.29
N GLY A 86 0.24 8.10 17.24
CA GLY A 86 0.52 8.87 16.04
C GLY A 86 1.24 8.08 14.95
N VAL A 87 1.87 6.95 15.28
CA VAL A 87 2.45 6.03 14.29
C VAL A 87 1.46 4.93 13.94
N VAL A 88 0.87 4.26 14.94
CA VAL A 88 0.06 3.05 14.72
C VAL A 88 -1.24 3.35 13.95
N ILE A 89 -1.93 4.45 14.27
CA ILE A 89 -3.22 4.77 13.64
C ILE A 89 -3.02 5.13 12.16
N PRO A 90 -2.15 6.09 11.77
CA PRO A 90 -1.93 6.38 10.36
C PRO A 90 -1.40 5.19 9.58
N LEU A 91 -0.55 4.38 10.20
CA LEU A 91 0.02 3.18 9.58
C LEU A 91 -1.08 2.17 9.21
N PHE A 92 -2.09 1.98 10.07
CA PHE A 92 -3.25 1.16 9.72
C PHE A 92 -3.97 1.66 8.46
N PHE A 93 -4.12 2.98 8.31
CA PHE A 93 -4.70 3.60 7.10
C PHE A 93 -3.78 3.55 5.87
N VAL A 94 -2.49 3.25 6.02
CA VAL A 94 -1.62 2.91 4.89
C VAL A 94 -1.79 1.45 4.51
N ILE A 95 -1.82 0.53 5.47
CA ILE A 95 -1.74 -0.91 5.20
C ILE A 95 -3.09 -1.53 4.86
N ALA A 96 -4.16 -1.19 5.58
CA ALA A 96 -5.48 -1.80 5.34
C ALA A 96 -6.01 -1.54 3.91
N PRO A 97 -5.93 -0.31 3.34
CA PRO A 97 -6.38 -0.05 1.98
C PRO A 97 -5.48 -0.65 0.90
N ALA A 98 -4.26 -1.10 1.23
CA ALA A 98 -3.43 -1.85 0.28
C ALA A 98 -4.16 -3.09 -0.25
N GLY A 99 -5.00 -3.71 0.60
CA GLY A 99 -5.84 -4.84 0.23
C GLY A 99 -6.93 -4.47 -0.77
N LEU A 100 -7.34 -3.19 -0.83
CA LEU A 100 -8.24 -2.72 -1.89
C LEU A 100 -7.51 -2.53 -3.21
N VAL A 101 -6.29 -1.98 -3.14
CA VAL A 101 -5.52 -1.55 -4.31
C VAL A 101 -4.87 -2.71 -5.05
N MET A 102 -4.26 -3.66 -4.34
CA MET A 102 -3.54 -4.78 -4.96
C MET A 102 -4.39 -5.61 -5.94
N PRO A 103 -5.56 -6.15 -5.56
CA PRO A 103 -6.38 -6.95 -6.47
C PRO A 103 -7.00 -6.10 -7.59
N THR A 104 -7.40 -4.86 -7.32
CA THR A 104 -8.01 -3.99 -8.34
C THR A 104 -7.03 -3.59 -9.43
N VAL A 105 -5.76 -3.35 -9.07
CA VAL A 105 -4.67 -3.09 -10.03
C VAL A 105 -4.39 -4.32 -10.89
N GLN A 106 -4.39 -5.52 -10.32
CA GLN A 106 -4.21 -6.77 -11.07
C GLN A 106 -5.35 -6.96 -12.08
N VAL A 107 -6.59 -6.75 -11.68
CA VAL A 107 -7.76 -6.81 -12.59
C VAL A 107 -7.60 -5.83 -13.74
N MET A 108 -7.22 -4.56 -13.47
CA MET A 108 -7.02 -3.58 -14.54
C MET A 108 -5.86 -3.92 -15.48
N ALA A 109 -4.78 -4.51 -14.96
CA ALA A 109 -3.61 -4.83 -15.76
C ALA A 109 -3.80 -6.08 -16.64
N LEU A 110 -4.65 -7.02 -16.21
CA LEU A 110 -4.89 -8.29 -16.92
C LEU A 110 -6.12 -8.25 -17.83
N ALA A 111 -7.00 -7.25 -17.70
CA ALA A 111 -8.24 -7.15 -18.45
C ALA A 111 -8.05 -7.23 -19.98
N ASP A 112 -6.98 -6.61 -20.52
CA ASP A 112 -6.69 -6.56 -21.96
C ASP A 112 -5.72 -7.68 -22.43
N HIS A 113 -5.28 -8.56 -21.54
CA HIS A 113 -4.22 -9.55 -21.79
C HIS A 113 -4.61 -10.97 -21.36
N ALA A 114 -5.88 -11.35 -21.48
CA ALA A 114 -6.39 -12.65 -21.01
C ALA A 114 -5.64 -13.87 -21.60
N THR A 115 -5.23 -13.81 -22.87
CA THR A 115 -4.44 -14.86 -23.54
C THR A 115 -2.99 -14.95 -23.05
N GLU A 116 -2.43 -13.84 -22.55
CA GLU A 116 -1.04 -13.72 -22.08
C GLU A 116 -0.96 -13.45 -20.56
N ALA A 117 -2.02 -13.80 -19.82
CA ALA A 117 -2.19 -13.40 -18.44
C ALA A 117 -1.07 -13.90 -17.52
N GLY A 118 -0.52 -15.09 -17.82
CA GLY A 118 0.63 -15.65 -17.09
C GLY A 118 1.91 -14.83 -17.28
N THR A 119 2.22 -14.43 -18.51
CA THR A 119 3.38 -13.58 -18.84
C THR A 119 3.24 -12.19 -18.24
N ALA A 120 2.06 -11.57 -18.38
CA ALA A 120 1.75 -10.27 -17.81
C ALA A 120 1.84 -10.28 -16.27
N ALA A 121 1.28 -11.30 -15.61
CA ALA A 121 1.38 -11.45 -14.17
C ALA A 121 2.83 -11.63 -13.70
N SER A 122 3.65 -12.37 -14.47
CA SER A 122 5.07 -12.57 -14.18
C SER A 122 5.87 -11.27 -14.27
N LEU A 123 5.59 -10.42 -15.27
CA LEU A 123 6.21 -9.09 -15.39
C LEU A 123 5.79 -8.15 -14.26
N ILE A 124 4.51 -8.15 -13.88
CA ILE A 124 4.02 -7.37 -12.73
C ILE A 124 4.72 -7.82 -11.44
N GLY A 125 4.86 -9.14 -11.25
CA GLY A 125 5.59 -9.74 -10.13
C GLY A 125 7.06 -9.32 -10.11
N ALA A 126 7.76 -9.46 -11.24
CA ALA A 126 9.17 -9.08 -11.40
C ALA A 126 9.38 -7.58 -11.13
N ALA A 127 8.50 -6.71 -11.63
CA ALA A 127 8.55 -5.27 -11.36
C ALA A 127 8.34 -4.96 -9.87
N ASN A 128 7.39 -5.63 -9.21
CA ASN A 128 7.19 -5.47 -7.77
C ASN A 128 8.40 -5.94 -6.96
N MET A 129 9.00 -7.07 -7.34
CA MET A 129 10.22 -7.60 -6.68
C MET A 129 11.44 -6.70 -6.91
N GLY A 130 11.65 -6.22 -8.13
CA GLY A 130 12.75 -5.29 -8.43
C GLY A 130 12.64 -4.00 -7.62
N VAL A 131 11.42 -3.45 -7.52
CA VAL A 131 11.17 -2.27 -6.67
C VAL A 131 11.33 -2.60 -5.18
N ALA A 132 10.81 -3.74 -4.71
CA ALA A 132 10.97 -4.15 -3.30
C ALA A 132 12.45 -4.32 -2.90
N GLY A 133 13.26 -4.94 -3.78
CA GLY A 133 14.69 -5.11 -3.57
C GLY A 133 15.47 -3.79 -3.52
N ALA A 134 15.04 -2.76 -4.27
CA ALA A 134 15.65 -1.43 -4.22
C ALA A 134 15.20 -0.60 -3.01
N VAL A 135 14.00 -0.84 -2.48
CA VAL A 135 13.42 -0.07 -1.37
C VAL A 135 14.03 -0.45 -0.02
N SER A 136 14.30 -1.73 0.23
CA SER A 136 14.85 -2.18 1.53
C SER A 136 16.15 -1.47 1.93
N PRO A 137 17.16 -1.28 1.04
CA PRO A 137 18.35 -0.49 1.36
C PRO A 137 18.04 0.99 1.59
N LEU A 138 17.13 1.58 0.81
CA LEU A 138 16.79 3.01 0.91
C LEU A 138 16.19 3.38 2.27
N VAL A 139 15.34 2.51 2.83
CA VAL A 139 14.79 2.70 4.18
C VAL A 139 15.87 2.54 5.26
N GLY A 140 16.77 1.57 5.09
CA GLY A 140 17.89 1.33 6.01
C GLY A 140 18.89 2.48 6.06
N VAL A 141 19.23 3.07 4.91
CA VAL A 141 20.13 4.24 4.85
C VAL A 141 19.50 5.49 5.52
N GLY A 142 18.17 5.57 5.55
CA GLY A 142 17.43 6.61 6.27
C GLY A 142 17.36 6.43 7.79
N GLY A 143 18.05 5.44 8.36
CA GLY A 143 18.19 5.23 9.80
C GLY A 143 17.02 4.51 10.47
N ASN A 144 16.17 3.79 9.71
CA ASN A 144 15.00 3.07 10.24
C ASN A 144 14.08 3.93 11.12
N THR A 145 14.03 5.24 10.87
CA THR A 145 13.19 6.17 11.61
C THR A 145 11.75 6.13 11.09
N PRO A 146 10.75 6.49 11.93
CA PRO A 146 9.36 6.62 11.47
C PRO A 146 9.24 7.63 10.33
N THR A 147 10.04 8.70 10.34
CA THR A 147 10.09 9.71 9.29
C THR A 147 10.60 9.14 7.97
N ALA A 148 11.69 8.36 7.97
CA ALA A 148 12.22 7.74 6.76
C ALA A 148 11.23 6.75 6.15
N MET A 149 10.59 5.92 6.98
CA MET A 149 9.53 5.02 6.54
C MET A 149 8.36 5.80 5.89
N ALA A 150 7.90 6.88 6.53
CA ALA A 150 6.81 7.70 6.04
C ALA A 150 7.15 8.39 4.70
N LEU A 151 8.36 8.92 4.54
CA LEU A 151 8.81 9.56 3.30
C LEU A 151 8.86 8.58 2.13
N VAL A 152 9.40 7.37 2.35
CA VAL A 152 9.45 6.33 1.31
C VAL A 152 8.05 5.89 0.90
N MET A 153 7.17 5.65 1.88
CA MET A 153 5.76 5.32 1.63
C MET A 153 5.07 6.44 0.85
N LEU A 154 5.16 7.68 1.31
CA LEU A 154 4.48 8.82 0.70
C LEU A 154 4.99 9.06 -0.73
N GLY A 155 6.30 9.06 -0.95
CA GLY A 155 6.89 9.23 -2.28
C GLY A 155 6.41 8.16 -3.26
N ALA A 156 6.44 6.89 -2.85
CA ALA A 156 5.95 5.79 -3.69
C ALA A 156 4.45 5.92 -4.00
N LEU A 157 3.64 6.26 -2.99
CA LEU A 157 2.18 6.38 -3.14
C LEU A 157 1.78 7.58 -4.01
N VAL A 158 2.47 8.72 -3.89
CA VAL A 158 2.28 9.88 -4.77
C VAL A 158 2.62 9.52 -6.22
N VAL A 159 3.73 8.83 -6.46
CA VAL A 159 4.09 8.35 -7.81
C VAL A 159 3.04 7.36 -8.33
N GLY A 160 2.55 6.45 -7.47
CA GLY A 160 1.48 5.51 -7.82
C GLY A 160 0.17 6.21 -8.18
N GLN A 161 -0.22 7.20 -7.40
CA GLN A 161 -1.42 8.02 -7.64
C GLN A 161 -1.28 8.80 -8.95
N ALA A 162 -0.14 9.46 -9.18
CA ALA A 162 0.15 10.17 -10.42
C ALA A 162 0.11 9.23 -11.63
N SER A 163 0.69 8.03 -11.52
CA SER A 163 0.66 7.02 -12.58
C SER A 163 -0.76 6.59 -12.92
N LEU A 164 -1.64 6.42 -11.92
CA LEU A 164 -3.05 6.10 -12.14
C LEU A 164 -3.81 7.22 -12.90
N TRP A 165 -3.46 8.48 -12.65
CA TRP A 165 -4.12 9.62 -13.32
C TRP A 165 -3.54 9.92 -14.71
N LEU A 166 -2.22 9.80 -14.87
CA LEU A 166 -1.51 10.18 -16.10
C LEU A 166 -1.43 9.05 -17.13
N VAL A 167 -1.18 7.81 -16.69
CA VAL A 167 -0.90 6.67 -17.58
C VAL A 167 -2.17 5.86 -17.83
N VAL A 168 -2.92 5.57 -16.76
CA VAL A 168 -4.21 4.88 -16.92
C VAL A 168 -5.20 5.91 -17.45
N ARG A 169 -5.38 5.98 -18.78
CA ARG A 169 -6.44 6.82 -19.38
C ARG A 169 -7.80 6.37 -18.85
N ARG A 170 -8.73 7.32 -18.68
CA ARG A 170 -10.15 7.02 -18.45
C ARG A 170 -10.69 6.30 -19.70
N ARG A 171 -10.51 4.99 -19.80
CA ARG A 171 -11.27 4.20 -20.75
C ARG A 171 -12.64 4.02 -20.11
N THR A 172 -13.60 4.77 -20.65
CA THR A 172 -15.03 4.58 -20.44
C THR A 172 -15.37 3.17 -20.92
N THR A 173 -15.25 2.17 -20.05
CA THR A 173 -15.87 0.89 -20.36
C THR A 173 -17.35 1.04 -20.06
N SER A 174 -18.05 1.49 -21.10
CA SER A 174 -19.47 1.33 -21.28
C SER A 174 -19.88 -0.10 -20.93
N THR A 175 -21.01 -0.21 -20.23
CA THR A 175 -21.89 -1.38 -20.23
C THR A 175 -21.35 -2.62 -19.50
N VAL A 176 -21.69 -2.74 -18.21
CA VAL A 176 -22.00 -4.06 -17.66
C VAL A 176 -23.43 -4.36 -18.09
N MET A 177 -23.58 -5.18 -19.13
CA MET A 177 -24.82 -5.91 -19.41
C MET A 177 -24.66 -7.30 -18.80
N VAL A 178 -25.80 -7.81 -18.31
CA VAL A 178 -26.08 -9.10 -17.63
C VAL A 178 -25.89 -9.07 -16.12
#